data_AF-A0A350QE49-F1
#
_entry.id   AF-A0A350QE49-F1
#
_cell.length_a   1.000
_cell.length_b   1.000
_cell.length_c   1.000
_cell.angle_alpha   90.00
_cell.angle_beta   90.00
_cell.angle_gamma   90.00
#
_symmetry.space_group_name_H-M   'P 1'
#
loop_
_entity.id
_entity.type
_entity.pdbx_description
1 polymer ?
#
loop_
_entity_poly.entity_id
_entity_poly.type
_entity_poly.pdbx_seq_one_letter_code
_entity_poly.pdbx_strand_id
1 'polypeptide(L)'
;MFLGNYLKEKFPDVKVDYVKGTDSNSSIHFWLEVEGKVYDITADQFDEFDAPLWNADRHPLEAIYSDLERKDIVTAFVTSDVTTETYKHSLMIEIENYLESKR
;
A
#
# COMPACT_ATOMS: atom_id res chain seq x y z
N MET A 1 0.03 2.12 2.94
CA MET A 1 0.10 1.61 4.33
C MET A 1 -1.28 1.48 4.99
N PHE A 2 -2.00 2.58 5.28
CA PHE A 2 -3.31 2.53 5.97
C PHE A 2 -4.35 1.61 5.32
N LEU A 3 -4.52 1.69 3.99
CA LEU A 3 -5.41 0.78 3.25
C LEU A 3 -5.05 -0.70 3.48
N GLY A 4 -3.77 -1.04 3.49
CA GLY A 4 -3.34 -2.41 3.73
C GLY A 4 -3.67 -2.87 5.15
N ASN A 5 -3.54 -1.99 6.15
CA ASN A 5 -3.93 -2.33 7.53
C ASN A 5 -5.45 -2.52 7.65
N TYR A 6 -6.25 -1.67 7.01
CA TYR A 6 -7.71 -1.86 6.93
C TYR A 6 -8.09 -3.20 6.29
N LEU A 7 -7.43 -3.57 5.19
CA LEU A 7 -7.66 -4.88 4.55
C LEU A 7 -7.31 -6.03 5.50
N LYS A 8 -6.25 -5.89 6.29
CA LYS A 8 -5.86 -6.91 7.28
C LYS A 8 -6.86 -7.01 8.43
N GLU A 9 -7.47 -5.90 8.86
CA GLU A 9 -8.52 -5.90 9.87
C GLU A 9 -9.82 -6.55 9.38
N LYS A 10 -10.25 -6.24 8.14
CA LYS A 10 -11.47 -6.81 7.55
C LYS A 10 -11.28 -8.26 7.07
N PHE A 11 -10.07 -8.64 6.64
CA PHE A 11 -9.73 -9.96 6.13
C PHE A 11 -8.46 -10.51 6.82
N PRO A 12 -8.56 -11.00 8.07
CA PRO A 12 -7.40 -11.37 8.89
C PRO A 12 -6.51 -12.46 8.29
N ASP A 13 -7.09 -13.37 7.51
CA ASP A 13 -6.38 -14.51 6.92
C ASP A 13 -5.63 -14.15 5.64
N VAL A 14 -5.90 -12.98 5.05
CA VAL A 14 -5.27 -12.53 3.81
C VAL A 14 -3.85 -12.06 4.07
N LYS A 15 -2.91 -12.50 3.25
CA LYS A 15 -1.53 -12.00 3.26
C LYS A 15 -1.49 -10.65 2.55
N VAL A 16 -1.03 -9.64 3.28
CA VAL A 16 -0.85 -8.27 2.78
C VAL A 16 0.58 -7.83 3.07
N ASP A 17 1.37 -7.67 2.00
CA ASP A 17 2.73 -7.17 2.07
C ASP A 17 2.76 -5.67 1.68
N TYR A 18 3.51 -4.88 2.43
CA TYR A 18 3.89 -3.52 2.08
C TYR A 18 5.26 -3.53 1.42
N VAL A 19 5.31 -3.06 0.18
CA VAL A 19 6.53 -3.11 -0.64
C VAL A 19 7.06 -1.71 -0.87
N LYS A 20 8.37 -1.57 -0.73
CA LYS A 20 9.13 -0.36 -1.03
C LYS A 20 10.05 -0.65 -2.21
N GLY A 21 9.80 0.02 -3.33
CA GLY A 21 10.68 0.01 -4.49
C GLY A 21 11.60 1.22 -4.51
N THR A 22 12.75 1.07 -5.17
CA THR A 22 13.67 2.17 -5.48
C THR A 22 14.07 2.15 -6.94
N ASP A 23 14.15 3.33 -7.58
CA ASP A 23 14.68 3.46 -8.93
C ASP A 23 16.20 3.73 -8.93
N SER A 24 16.78 3.87 -10.12
CA SER A 24 18.20 4.22 -10.31
C SER A 24 18.58 5.61 -9.81
N ASN A 25 17.60 6.49 -9.61
CA ASN A 25 17.78 7.85 -9.08
C ASN A 25 17.57 7.91 -7.56
N SER A 26 17.41 6.76 -6.90
CA SER A 26 17.06 6.66 -5.46
C SER A 26 15.69 7.24 -5.11
N SER A 27 14.78 7.40 -6.08
CA SER A 27 13.37 7.71 -5.85
C SER A 27 12.70 6.49 -5.21
N ILE A 28 11.90 6.73 -4.18
CA ILE A 28 11.20 5.67 -3.44
C ILE A 28 9.74 5.66 -3.88
N HIS A 29 9.21 4.47 -4.15
CA HIS A 29 7.80 4.23 -4.39
C HIS A 29 7.26 3.10 -3.50
N PHE A 30 5.98 3.14 -3.18
CA PHE A 30 5.35 2.15 -2.30
C PHE A 30 4.07 1.60 -2.90
N TRP A 31 3.86 0.29 -2.77
CA TRP A 31 2.63 -0.38 -3.15
C TRP A 31 2.25 -1.48 -2.16
N LEU A 32 1.08 -2.07 -2.37
CA LEU A 32 0.61 -3.22 -1.62
C LEU A 32 0.62 -4.47 -2.50
N GLU A 33 0.96 -5.60 -1.91
CA GLU A 33 0.74 -6.91 -2.50
C GLU A 33 -0.20 -7.74 -1.63
N VAL A 34 -1.33 -8.13 -2.18
CA VAL A 34 -2.38 -8.88 -1.49
C VAL A 34 -2.53 -10.22 -2.20
N GLU A 35 -2.24 -11.33 -1.52
CA GLU A 35 -2.23 -12.68 -2.14
C GLU A 35 -1.42 -12.77 -3.45
N GLY A 36 -0.29 -12.06 -3.52
CA GLY A 36 0.57 -12.03 -4.72
C GLY A 36 0.01 -11.18 -5.87
N LYS A 37 -1.05 -10.40 -5.64
CA LYS A 37 -1.59 -9.41 -6.57
C LYS A 37 -1.18 -8.02 -6.15
N VAL A 38 -0.80 -7.19 -7.12
CA VAL A 38 -0.34 -5.82 -6.89
C VAL A 38 -1.51 -4.85 -6.88
N TYR A 39 -1.51 -3.99 -5.86
CA TYR A 39 -2.42 -2.88 -5.67
C TYR A 39 -1.61 -1.61 -5.42
N ASP A 40 -1.67 -0.68 -6.36
CA ASP A 40 -1.04 0.63 -6.26
C ASP A 40 -2.09 1.71 -6.55
N ILE A 41 -2.66 2.23 -5.47
CA ILE A 41 -3.71 3.25 -5.52
C ILE A 41 -3.18 4.64 -5.93
N THR A 42 -1.86 4.74 -6.14
CA THR A 42 -1.16 5.97 -6.50
C THR A 42 -0.41 5.84 -7.81
N ALA A 43 -0.62 4.76 -8.57
CA ALA A 43 0.09 4.53 -9.84
C ALA A 43 -0.13 5.68 -10.84
N ASP A 44 -1.31 6.31 -10.79
CA ASP A 44 -1.71 7.47 -11.57
C ASP A 44 -0.92 8.76 -11.28
N GLN A 45 -0.03 8.75 -10.28
CA GLN A 45 0.94 9.84 -10.08
C GLN A 45 2.05 9.87 -11.14
N PHE A 46 2.25 8.75 -11.86
CA PHE A 46 3.23 8.64 -12.93
C PHE A 46 2.53 8.78 -14.29
N ASP A 47 3.16 9.49 -15.22
CA ASP A 47 2.60 9.81 -16.53
C ASP A 47 2.29 8.55 -17.37
N GLU A 48 2.87 7.41 -17.03
CA GLU A 48 2.64 6.11 -17.67
C GLU A 48 1.33 5.42 -17.27
N PHE A 49 0.61 5.92 -16.25
CA PHE A 49 -0.69 5.37 -15.82
C PHE A 49 -1.77 6.44 -15.77
N ASP A 50 -2.88 6.18 -16.45
CA ASP A 50 -4.06 7.06 -16.42
C ASP A 50 -5.01 6.74 -15.25
N ALA A 51 -4.73 5.69 -14.47
CA ALA A 51 -5.59 5.22 -13.40
C ALA A 51 -4.81 4.42 -12.34
N PRO A 52 -5.34 4.33 -11.11
CA PRO A 52 -4.74 3.49 -10.09
C PRO A 52 -4.71 2.01 -10.51
N LEU A 53 -3.71 1.29 -10.05
CA LEU A 53 -3.48 -0.10 -10.39
C LEU A 53 -4.20 -1.02 -9.39
N TRP A 54 -5.09 -1.85 -9.91
CA TRP A 54 -5.86 -2.81 -9.12
C TRP A 54 -5.62 -4.23 -9.61
N ASN A 55 -5.27 -5.15 -8.71
CA ASN A 55 -5.20 -6.59 -8.97
C ASN A 55 -4.28 -6.99 -10.14
N ALA A 56 -3.13 -6.32 -10.28
CA ALA A 56 -2.17 -6.68 -11.32
C ALA A 56 -1.35 -7.92 -10.92
N ASP A 57 -1.01 -8.77 -11.89
CA ASP A 57 -0.17 -9.96 -11.65
C ASP A 57 1.28 -9.60 -11.28
N ARG A 58 1.75 -8.44 -11.74
CA ARG A 58 3.09 -7.91 -11.50
C ARG A 58 3.04 -6.40 -11.46
N HIS A 59 3.99 -5.79 -10.76
CA HIS A 59 4.08 -4.34 -10.72
C HIS A 59 4.59 -3.86 -12.09
N PRO A 60 3.85 -3.05 -12.86
CA PRO A 60 4.27 -2.68 -14.21
C PRO A 60 5.57 -1.86 -14.20
N LEU A 61 5.87 -1.20 -13.07
CA LEU A 61 7.15 -0.53 -12.84
C LEU A 61 8.24 -1.43 -12.21
N GLU A 62 8.09 -2.76 -12.17
CA GLU A 62 9.13 -3.69 -11.66
C GLU A 62 10.47 -3.58 -12.41
N ALA A 63 10.43 -3.09 -13.66
CA ALA A 63 11.62 -2.84 -14.47
C ALA A 63 12.35 -1.53 -14.09
N ILE A 64 11.68 -0.61 -13.41
CA ILE A 64 12.19 0.71 -13.01
C ILE A 64 12.51 0.72 -11.52
N TYR A 65 11.62 0.16 -10.70
CA TYR A 65 11.79 0.06 -9.25
C TYR A 65 12.22 -1.34 -8.88
N SER A 66 13.43 -1.48 -8.35
CA SER A 66 13.89 -2.72 -7.73
C SER A 66 13.30 -2.86 -6.33
N ASP A 67 12.86 -4.06 -5.98
CA ASP A 67 12.40 -4.41 -4.63
C ASP A 67 13.53 -4.13 -3.62
N LEU A 68 13.38 -3.05 -2.85
CA LEU A 68 14.34 -2.68 -1.82
C LEU A 68 13.98 -3.32 -0.48
N GLU A 69 12.69 -3.28 -0.12
CA GLU A 69 12.20 -3.82 1.13
C GLU A 69 10.76 -4.32 1.00
N ARG A 70 10.47 -5.45 1.64
CA ARG A 70 9.15 -6.06 1.73
C ARG A 70 8.86 -6.42 3.18
N LYS A 71 7.72 -5.99 3.69
CA LYS A 71 7.28 -6.24 5.08
C LYS A 71 5.83 -6.67 5.10
N ASP A 72 5.48 -7.51 6.07
CA ASP A 72 4.07 -7.70 6.44
C ASP A 72 3.46 -6.35 6.84
N ILE A 73 2.21 -6.10 6.44
CA ILE A 73 1.58 -4.80 6.62
C ILE A 73 1.41 -4.39 8.08
N VAL A 74 1.15 -5.35 8.98
CA VAL A 74 0.99 -5.06 10.42
C VAL A 74 2.33 -4.59 10.98
N THR A 75 3.40 -5.29 10.61
CA THR A 75 4.76 -4.90 10.98
C THR A 75 5.10 -3.52 10.42
N ALA A 76 4.81 -3.26 9.14
CA ALA A 76 5.04 -1.96 8.52
C ALA A 76 4.24 -0.84 9.20
N PHE A 77 2.99 -1.09 9.58
CA PHE A 77 2.13 -0.12 10.24
C PHE A 77 2.64 0.25 11.65
N VAL A 78 2.98 -0.76 12.46
CA VAL A 78 3.51 -0.57 13.84
C VAL A 78 4.86 0.14 13.82
N THR A 79 5.75 -0.21 12.89
CA THR A 79 7.10 0.35 12.82
C THR A 79 7.19 1.68 12.06
N SER A 80 6.07 2.16 11.51
CA SER A 80 6.05 3.43 10.77
C SER A 80 6.11 4.63 11.71
N ASP A 81 7.11 5.51 11.49
CA ASP A 81 7.25 6.79 12.19
C ASP A 81 6.43 7.93 11.56
N VAL A 82 5.51 7.59 10.63
CA VAL A 82 4.88 8.59 9.75
C VAL A 82 4.01 9.57 10.56
N THR A 83 3.40 9.15 11.67
CA THR A 83 2.51 9.99 12.50
C THR A 83 2.39 9.48 13.96
N THR A 84 1.80 10.27 14.87
CA THR A 84 1.51 9.82 16.25
C THR A 84 0.39 8.79 16.31
N GLU A 85 0.37 7.93 17.33
CA GLU A 85 -0.65 6.88 17.48
C GLU A 85 -2.09 7.41 17.47
N THR A 86 -2.34 8.57 18.10
CA THR A 86 -3.65 9.23 18.07
C THR A 86 -4.08 9.60 16.66
N TYR A 87 -3.14 10.10 15.85
CA TYR A 87 -3.44 10.49 14.48
C TYR A 87 -3.58 9.27 13.55
N LYS A 88 -2.75 8.23 13.74
CA LYS A 88 -2.92 6.94 13.04
C LYS A 88 -4.32 6.37 13.28
N HIS A 89 -4.79 6.36 14.52
CA HIS A 89 -6.11 5.87 14.88
C HIS A 89 -7.23 6.70 14.22
N SER A 90 -7.10 8.04 14.24
CA SER A 90 -8.09 8.93 13.64
C SER A 90 -8.21 8.72 12.12
N LEU A 91 -7.07 8.61 11.42
CA LEU A 91 -7.06 8.30 9.98
C LEU A 91 -7.66 6.93 9.66
N MET A 92 -7.41 5.92 10.49
CA MET A 92 -8.01 4.60 10.30
C MET A 92 -9.55 4.67 10.39
N ILE A 93 -10.10 5.40 11.35
CA ILE A 93 -11.56 5.62 11.48
C ILE A 93 -12.11 6.35 10.25
N GLU A 94 -11.42 7.39 9.76
CA GLU A 94 -11.85 8.14 8.58
C GLU A 94 -11.87 7.26 7.32
N ILE A 95 -10.84 6.42 7.13
CA ILE A 95 -10.77 5.48 6.02
C ILE A 95 -11.90 4.45 6.10
N GLU A 96 -12.17 3.89 7.28
CA GLU A 96 -13.26 2.95 7.48
C GLU A 96 -14.62 3.59 7.14
N ASN A 97 -14.91 4.77 7.70
CA ASN A 97 -16.15 5.49 7.41
C ASN A 97 -16.31 5.80 5.93
N TYR A 98 -15.23 6.24 5.26
CA TYR A 98 -15.26 6.51 3.83
C TYR A 98 -15.62 5.25 3.03
N LEU A 99 -14.93 4.13 3.28
CA LEU A 99 -15.14 2.88 2.56
C LEU A 99 -16.53 2.29 2.80
N GLU A 100 -17.06 2.41 4.02
CA GLU A 100 -18.41 1.95 4.35
C GLU A 100 -19.49 2.83 3.72
N SER A 101 -19.26 4.13 3.56
CA SER A 101 -20.20 5.04 2.86
C SER A 101 -20.36 4.75 1.36
N LYS A 102 -19.46 3.93 0.78
CA LYS A 102 -19.46 3.55 -0.64
C LYS A 102 -20.08 2.18 -0.91
N ARG A 103 -20.56 1.48 0.14
CA ARG A 103 -21.31 0.22 0.03
C ARG A 103 -22.79 0.49 -0.22
#